data_AF-A0A2E3HZB3-F1
#
_entry.id   AF-A0A2E3HZB3-F1
#
_cell.length_a   1.000
_cell.length_b   1.000
_cell.length_c   1.000
_cell.angle_alpha   90.00
_cell.angle_beta   90.00
_cell.angle_gamma   90.00
#
_symmetry.space_group_name_H-M   'P 1'
#
loop_
_entity.id
_entity.type
_entity.pdbx_description
1 polymer ?
#
loop_
_entity_poly.entity_id
_entity_poly.type
_entity_poly.pdbx_seq_one_letter_code
_entity_poly.pdbx_strand_id
1 'polypeptide(L)' 'MKFVQYLIKTFKDWRYLPTQFLISKLKKSESAEIRSYAAEALGAIGDAHANQPLIDALQDTNNSVRRFAIS' A
#
# COMPACT_ATOMS: atom_id res chain seq x y z
N MET A 1 11.83 0.37 -8.45
CA MET A 1 10.51 0.78 -7.94
C MET A 1 10.71 2.08 -7.16
N LYS A 2 10.14 3.19 -7.63
CA LYS A 2 10.55 4.54 -7.19
C LYS A 2 9.68 5.12 -6.08
N PHE A 3 8.52 4.53 -5.75
CA PHE A 3 7.57 5.18 -4.87
C PHE A 3 7.83 4.96 -3.38
N VAL A 4 8.19 3.76 -2.92
CA VAL A 4 8.63 3.60 -1.52
C VAL A 4 9.89 4.44 -1.26
N GLN A 5 10.83 4.47 -2.21
CA GLN A 5 11.97 5.38 -2.14
C GLN A 5 11.56 6.86 -2.20
N TYR A 6 10.53 7.21 -2.97
CA TYR A 6 9.97 8.56 -3.03
C TYR A 6 9.27 8.93 -1.72
N LEU A 7 8.55 8.01 -1.08
CA LEU A 7 7.93 8.20 0.23
C LEU A 7 8.99 8.32 1.31
N ILE A 8 10.03 7.48 1.30
CA ILE A 8 11.19 7.60 2.19
C ILE A 8 11.89 8.97 2.02
N LYS A 9 11.98 9.48 0.79
CA LYS A 9 12.61 10.77 0.50
C LYS A 9 11.70 11.96 0.84
N THR A 10 10.40 11.83 0.60
CA THR A 10 9.40 12.90 0.76
C THR A 10 8.90 13.01 2.20
N PHE A 11 8.72 11.87 2.86
CA PHE A 11 8.35 11.76 4.25
C PHE A 11 9.56 11.19 5.00
N LYS A 12 10.17 12.04 5.84
CA LYS A 12 11.38 11.74 6.62
C LYS A 12 11.30 10.41 7.36
N ASP A 13 10.08 9.97 7.66
CA ASP A 13 9.79 8.61 8.08
C ASP A 13 8.38 8.19 7.61
N TRP A 14 8.33 7.47 6.49
CA TRP A 14 7.09 6.99 5.85
C TRP A 14 6.29 6.02 6.74
N ARG A 15 6.91 5.47 7.80
CA ARG A 15 6.24 4.69 8.84
C ARG A 15 5.21 5.49 9.64
N TYR A 16 5.24 6.83 9.55
CA TYR A 16 4.22 7.71 10.13
C TYR A 16 3.11 8.09 9.15
N LEU A 17 3.10 7.59 7.91
CA LEU A 17 1.88 7.68 7.12
C LEU A 17 0.80 6.87 7.86
N PRO A 18 -0.33 7.48 8.25
CA PRO A 18 -1.33 6.77 9.02
C PRO A 18 -1.76 5.52 8.26
N THR A 19 -1.77 4.35 8.91
CA THR A 19 -2.24 3.09 8.30
C THR A 19 -3.58 3.30 7.60
N GLN A 20 -4.49 4.08 8.21
CA GLN A 20 -5.77 4.47 7.62
C GLN A 20 -5.65 5.23 6.29
N PHE A 21 -4.68 6.14 6.16
CA PHE A 21 -4.45 6.86 4.91
C PHE A 21 -4.06 5.88 3.80
N LEU A 22 -3.14 4.96 4.06
CA LEU A 22 -2.72 3.96 3.08
C LEU A 22 -3.84 2.99 2.74
N ILE A 23 -4.62 2.55 3.73
CA ILE A 23 -5.84 1.76 3.49
C ILE A 23 -6.80 2.51 2.55
N SER A 24 -6.99 3.82 2.75
CA SER A 24 -7.84 4.62 1.87
C SER A 24 -7.32 4.66 0.43
N LYS A 25 -6.00 4.75 0.25
CA LYS A 25 -5.37 4.75 -1.08
C LYS A 25 -5.46 3.40 -1.75
N LEU A 26 -5.25 2.31 -1.01
CA LEU A 26 -5.44 0.95 -1.50
C LEU A 26 -6.86 0.71 -1.98
N LYS A 27 -7.88 1.20 -1.25
CA LYS A 27 -9.29 0.91 -1.56
C LYS A 27 -9.92 1.84 -2.60
N LYS A 28 -9.51 3.11 -2.65
CA LYS A 28 -10.25 4.15 -3.39
C LYS A 28 -9.49 4.76 -4.55
N SER A 29 -8.20 4.50 -4.70
CA SER A 29 -7.45 5.12 -5.80
C SER A 29 -7.78 4.45 -7.12
N GLU A 30 -8.13 5.24 -8.13
CA GLU A 30 -8.29 4.76 -9.50
C GLU A 30 -6.94 4.33 -10.12
N SER A 31 -5.84 4.95 -9.68
CA SER A 31 -4.50 4.60 -10.13
C SER A 31 -4.06 3.28 -9.50
N ALA A 32 -3.93 2.27 -10.35
CA ALA A 32 -3.39 0.97 -9.95
C ALA A 32 -1.95 1.07 -9.41
N GLU A 33 -1.18 2.04 -9.90
CA GLU A 33 0.16 2.32 -9.38
C GLU A 33 0.08 2.77 -7.91
N ILE A 34 -0.79 3.74 -7.58
CA ILE A 34 -0.99 4.21 -6.20
C ILE A 34 -1.50 3.08 -5.30
N ARG A 35 -2.44 2.26 -5.77
CA ARG A 35 -2.91 1.09 -5.01
C ARG A 35 -1.78 0.11 -4.72
N SER A 36 -0.94 -0.15 -5.72
CA SER A 36 0.15 -1.14 -5.59
C SER A 36 1.17 -0.71 -4.55
N TYR A 37 1.47 0.59 -4.50
CA TYR A 37 2.35 1.12 -3.49
C TYR A 37 1.73 1.21 -2.10
N ALA A 38 0.41 1.44 -2.02
CA ALA A 38 -0.29 1.37 -0.75
C ALA A 38 -0.25 -0.05 -0.19
N ALA A 39 -0.44 -1.08 -1.02
CA ALA A 39 -0.30 -2.49 -0.63
C ALA A 39 1.12 -2.79 -0.12
N GLU A 40 2.16 -2.39 -0.87
CA GLU A 40 3.56 -2.57 -0.49
C GLU A 40 3.88 -1.90 0.86
N ALA A 41 3.47 -0.64 1.04
CA ALA A 41 3.71 0.09 2.27
C ALA A 41 2.97 -0.52 3.48
N LEU A 42 1.72 -0.94 3.29
CA LEU A 42 0.92 -1.58 4.35
C LEU A 42 1.52 -2.93 4.79
N GLY A 43 1.99 -3.76 3.85
CA GLY A 43 2.69 -5.01 4.17
C GLY A 43 3.97 -4.74 4.98
N ALA A 44 4.75 -3.75 4.57
CA ALA A 44 5.99 -3.38 5.26
C ALA A 44 5.77 -2.69 6.63
N ILE A 45 4.62 -2.05 6.86
CA ILE A 45 4.25 -1.49 8.17
C ILE A 45 3.85 -2.61 9.15
N GLY A 46 3.15 -3.65 8.67
CA GLY A 46 2.75 -4.80 9.51
C GLY A 46 1.64 -4.48 10.52
N ASP A 47 0.87 -3.42 10.31
CA ASP A 47 -0.28 -3.07 11.15
C ASP A 47 -1.46 -4.03 10.87
N ALA A 48 -1.94 -4.71 11.90
CA ALA A 48 -3.04 -5.68 11.80
C ALA A 48 -4.33 -5.09 11.23
N HIS A 49 -4.56 -3.78 11.35
CA HIS A 49 -5.71 -3.11 10.72
C HIS A 49 -5.67 -3.15 9.19
N ALA A 50 -4.50 -3.39 8.60
CA ALA A 50 -4.30 -3.51 7.17
C ALA A 50 -4.58 -4.92 6.63
N ASN A 51 -4.74 -5.93 7.49
CA ASN A 51 -4.89 -7.33 7.07
C ASN A 51 -6.07 -7.54 6.13
N GLN A 52 -7.27 -7.07 6.50
CA GLN A 52 -8.44 -7.22 5.64
C GLN A 52 -8.30 -6.43 4.32
N PRO A 53 -7.88 -5.15 4.32
CA PRO A 53 -7.56 -4.42 3.08
C PRO A 53 -6.54 -5.12 2.17
N LEU A 54 -5.50 -5.74 2.74
CA LEU A 54 -4.50 -6.48 1.98
C LEU A 54 -5.09 -7.77 1.39
N ILE A 55 -5.88 -8.52 2.17
CA ILE A 55 -6.60 -9.70 1.68
C ILE A 55 -7.52 -9.33 0.51
N ASP A 56 -8.28 -8.25 0.63
CA ASP A 56 -9.16 -7.77 -0.45
C ASP A 56 -8.35 -7.39 -1.71
N ALA A 57 -7.17 -6.81 -1.53
CA ALA A 57 -6.27 -6.41 -2.62
C ALA A 57 -5.69 -7.60 -3.41
N LEU A 58 -5.76 -8.83 -2.89
CA LEU A 58 -5.47 -10.05 -3.66
C LEU A 58 -6.43 -10.26 -4.83
N GLN A 59 -7.58 -9.60 -4.83
CA GLN A 59 -8.56 -9.64 -5.92
C GLN A 59 -8.48 -8.43 -6.86
N ASP A 60 -7.47 -7.56 -6.70
CA ASP A 60 -7.31 -6.38 -7.55
C ASP A 60 -7.06 -6.77 -9.01
N THR A 61 -7.63 -6.01 -9.94
CA THR A 61 -7.46 -6.22 -11.38
C THR A 61 -6.01 -6.05 -11.84
N ASN A 62 -5.21 -5.26 -11.11
CA ASN A 62 -3.81 -5.04 -11.42
C ASN A 62 -2.89 -6.06 -10.74
N ASN A 63 -2.03 -6.68 -11.55
CA ASN A 63 -1.11 -7.73 -11.10
C ASN A 63 -0.11 -7.25 -10.05
N SER A 64 0.35 -5.99 -10.11
CA SER A 64 1.30 -5.44 -9.13
C SER A 64 0.66 -5.28 -7.77
N VAL A 65 -0.60 -4.82 -7.72
CA VAL A 65 -1.35 -4.72 -6.46
C VAL A 65 -1.48 -6.09 -5.80
N ARG A 66 -1.90 -7.11 -6.56
CA ARG A 66 -2.00 -8.49 -6.05
C ARG A 66 -0.67 -9.01 -5.53
N ARG A 67 0.42 -8.76 -6.26
CA ARG A 67 1.76 -9.21 -5.87
C ARG A 67 2.21 -8.58 -4.54
N PHE A 68 1.94 -7.31 -4.32
CA PHE A 68 2.35 -6.61 -3.10
C PHE A 68 1.42 -6.85 -1.92
N ALA A 69 0.18 -7.26 -2.17
CA ALA A 69 -0.74 -7.66 -1.11
C ALA A 69 -0.29 -8.92 -0.33
N ILE A 70 0.70 -9.67 -0.87
CA ILE A 70 1.23 -10.91 -0.28
C ILE A 70 2.68 -10.78 0.20
N SER A 71 3.34 -9.63 0.00
CA SER A 71 4.75 -9.41 0.36
C SER A 71 4.92 -8.97 1.80
#